data_AF-A0A6F9BLM9-F1
#
_entry.id   AF-A0A6F9BLM9-F1
#
_cell.length_a   1.000
_cell.length_b   1.000
_cell.length_c   1.000
_cell.angle_alpha   90.00
_cell.angle_beta   90.00
_cell.angle_gamma   90.00
#
_symmetry.space_group_name_H-M   'P 1'
#
loop_
_entity.id
_entity.type
_entity.pdbx_description
1 polymer ?
#
loop_
_entity_poly.entity_id
_entity_poly.type
_entity_poly.pdbx_seq_one_letter_code
_entity_poly.pdbx_strand_id
1 'polypeptide(L)'
;NTIRFTVPLLESAQTRRVVVSHNVDKALKEVFDYSYRDYILSWYVPLSRDEGQLYQMLSEDFWEMAKQLRGRLADIDMVNVVCNDTEELPKPFPLHPCLQSTEEELRFLHCCARLLILCLLPTRDARSYSLRVVLVEVITTKVLKPLVEVLSDPDFLNRMLLSQLEHREQLNEHHKKAYTYAPSYEEFIKLISSSSDIDFLKQLRYQIVVEIIQATTISSLPQLKKQK
;
A
#
# COMPACT_ATOMS: atom_id res chain seq x y z
N ASN A 1 18.51 26.52 34.07
CA ASN A 1 19.30 25.56 33.27
C ASN A 1 18.37 24.60 32.55
N THR A 2 17.88 25.02 31.38
CA THR A 2 17.01 24.22 30.53
C THR A 2 17.82 23.86 29.30
N ILE A 3 18.46 22.69 29.32
CA ILE A 3 19.17 22.18 28.15
C ILE A 3 18.10 21.68 27.18
N ARG A 4 17.75 22.52 26.21
CA ARG A 4 17.03 22.10 25.00
C ARG A 4 17.94 21.15 24.24
N PHE A 5 17.73 19.84 24.42
CA PHE A 5 18.24 18.85 23.48
C PHE A 5 17.37 18.91 22.22
N THR A 6 17.75 19.78 21.29
CA THR A 6 17.46 19.57 19.87
C THR A 6 18.24 18.34 19.44
N VAL A 7 17.52 17.22 19.21
CA VAL A 7 18.06 16.11 18.42
C VAL A 7 18.62 16.75 17.15
N PRO A 8 19.92 16.60 16.84
CA PRO A 8 20.41 17.02 15.55
C PRO A 8 19.57 16.26 14.53
N LEU A 9 18.85 17.00 13.68
CA LEU A 9 18.42 16.50 12.38
C LEU A 9 19.73 16.14 11.67
N LEU A 10 20.23 14.94 11.95
CA LEU A 10 21.31 14.36 11.19
C LEU A 10 20.67 14.12 9.82
N GLU A 11 20.84 15.10 8.94
CA GLU A 11 20.85 14.91 7.50
C GLU A 11 21.95 13.88 7.20
N SER A 12 21.68 12.63 7.55
CA SER A 12 22.31 11.49 6.94
C SER A 12 21.81 11.54 5.51
N ALA A 13 22.64 12.13 4.64
CA ALA A 13 22.52 12.03 3.20
C ALA A 13 22.21 10.57 2.86
N GLN A 14 20.93 10.28 2.62
CA GLN A 14 20.46 8.95 2.30
C GLN A 14 20.88 8.63 0.87
N THR A 15 22.08 8.07 0.72
CA THR A 15 22.40 7.16 -0.37
C THR A 15 21.83 5.76 -0.07
N ARG A 16 20.70 5.66 0.65
CA ARG A 16 19.96 4.40 0.80
C ARG A 16 19.09 4.24 -0.44
N ARG A 17 19.27 3.13 -1.18
CA ARG A 17 18.37 2.75 -2.27
C ARG A 17 16.94 2.75 -1.73
N VAL A 18 16.05 3.44 -2.44
CA VAL A 18 14.61 3.45 -2.17
C VAL A 18 14.14 2.01 -1.96
N VAL A 19 13.54 1.75 -0.80
CA VAL A 19 13.04 0.43 -0.42
C VAL A 19 11.64 0.28 -0.99
N VAL A 20 10.69 1.13 -0.63
CA VAL A 20 9.31 1.02 -1.14
C VAL A 20 9.00 2.15 -2.11
N SER A 21 9.03 3.38 -1.62
CA SER A 21 8.93 4.61 -2.41
C SER A 21 9.44 5.77 -1.56
N HIS A 22 9.81 6.90 -2.16
CA HIS A 22 10.33 8.04 -1.40
C HIS A 22 9.38 8.48 -0.27
N ASN A 23 8.08 8.54 -0.54
CA ASN A 23 7.09 9.00 0.45
C ASN A 23 6.86 7.96 1.57
N VAL A 24 6.80 6.69 1.20
CA VAL A 24 6.62 5.58 2.17
C VAL A 24 7.88 5.44 3.03
N ASP A 25 9.06 5.51 2.43
CA ASP A 25 10.33 5.39 3.14
C ASP A 25 10.52 6.54 4.13
N LYS A 26 10.10 7.76 3.76
CA LYS A 26 10.08 8.90 4.68
C LYS A 26 9.14 8.66 5.86
N ALA A 27 7.91 8.19 5.62
CA ALA A 27 6.95 7.89 6.69
C ALA A 27 7.47 6.77 7.62
N LEU A 28 8.04 5.70 7.06
CA LEU A 28 8.65 4.61 7.84
C LEU A 28 9.81 5.11 8.71
N LYS A 29 10.64 6.02 8.17
CA LYS A 29 11.71 6.67 8.93
C LYS A 29 11.16 7.50 10.09
N GLU A 30 10.13 8.30 9.86
CA GLU A 30 9.49 9.09 10.92
C GLU A 30 8.92 8.19 12.03
N VAL A 31 8.26 7.08 11.67
CA VAL A 31 7.77 6.09 12.64
C VAL A 31 8.91 5.51 13.47
N PHE A 32 10.01 5.13 12.84
CA PHE A 32 11.20 4.63 13.56
C PHE A 32 11.79 5.70 14.49
N ASP A 33 11.95 6.93 13.99
CA ASP A 33 12.56 8.03 14.75
C ASP A 33 11.70 8.41 15.97
N TYR A 34 10.38 8.45 15.81
CA TYR A 34 9.45 8.67 16.94
C TYR A 34 9.46 7.50 17.92
N SER A 35 9.47 6.25 17.43
CA SER A 35 9.51 5.07 18.29
C SER A 35 10.80 5.03 19.12
N TYR A 36 11.95 5.31 18.50
CA TYR A 36 13.23 5.37 19.18
C TYR A 36 13.25 6.50 20.23
N ARG A 37 12.79 7.70 19.86
CA ARG A 37 12.74 8.84 20.79
C ARG A 37 11.84 8.56 21.99
N ASP A 38 10.63 8.05 21.76
CA ASP A 38 9.61 8.00 22.80
C ASP A 38 9.76 6.74 23.68
N TYR A 39 10.20 5.61 23.10
CA TYR A 39 10.29 4.34 23.82
C TYR A 39 11.70 3.89 24.19
N ILE A 40 12.77 4.46 23.62
CA ILE A 40 14.15 3.98 23.86
C ILE A 40 15.02 5.08 24.48
N LEU A 41 14.98 6.29 23.90
CA LEU A 41 15.88 7.38 24.29
C LEU A 41 15.75 7.78 25.76
N SER A 42 14.53 7.76 26.30
CA SER A 42 14.21 8.21 27.67
C SER A 42 14.94 7.43 28.76
N TRP A 43 15.13 6.11 28.59
CA TRP A 43 15.87 5.26 29.54
C TRP A 43 17.26 4.89 29.07
N TYR A 44 17.55 4.96 27.76
CA TYR A 44 18.86 4.61 27.22
C TYR A 44 19.92 5.69 27.50
N VAL A 45 19.56 6.98 27.37
CA VAL A 45 20.49 8.10 27.54
C VAL A 45 21.16 8.13 28.93
N PRO A 46 20.44 7.89 30.05
CA PRO A 46 21.08 7.85 31.37
C PRO A 46 22.01 6.65 31.59
N LEU A 47 21.78 5.55 30.88
CA LEU A 47 22.48 4.28 31.07
C LEU A 47 23.71 4.12 30.15
N SER A 48 23.70 4.83 29.02
CA SER A 48 24.66 4.65 27.95
C SER A 48 25.59 5.85 27.78
N ARG A 49 26.85 5.60 27.45
CA ARG A 49 27.81 6.61 26.98
C ARG A 49 27.96 6.61 25.45
N ASP A 50 27.12 5.82 24.78
CA ASP A 50 27.13 5.68 23.33
C ASP A 50 26.60 6.94 22.64
N GLU A 51 27.30 7.38 21.60
CA GLU A 51 26.91 8.50 20.74
C GLU A 51 26.05 8.03 19.54
N GLY A 52 25.01 7.24 19.82
CA GLY A 52 24.01 6.85 18.83
C GLY A 52 24.35 5.60 17.99
N GLN A 53 25.33 4.80 18.38
CA GLN A 53 25.60 3.50 17.77
C GLN A 53 24.38 2.55 17.87
N LEU A 54 23.63 2.56 18.98
CA LEU A 54 22.39 1.79 19.09
C LEU A 54 21.34 2.24 18.08
N TYR A 55 21.22 3.55 17.83
CA TYR A 55 20.30 4.06 16.82
C TYR A 55 20.67 3.56 15.42
N GLN A 56 21.96 3.59 15.06
CA GLN A 56 22.44 3.05 13.78
C GLN A 56 22.17 1.55 13.68
N MET A 57 22.52 0.81 14.75
CA MET A 57 22.11 -0.55 15.11
C MET A 57 20.69 -0.88 14.61
N LEU A 58 19.75 -0.34 15.35
CA LEU A 58 18.33 -0.61 15.19
C LEU A 58 17.78 -0.07 13.86
N SER A 59 18.36 1.02 13.33
CA SER A 59 17.95 1.55 12.04
C SER A 59 18.28 0.57 10.92
N GLU A 60 19.49 0.00 10.92
CA GLU A 60 19.88 -1.01 9.92
C GLU A 60 18.97 -2.23 10.00
N ASP A 61 18.71 -2.75 11.20
CA ASP A 61 17.81 -3.88 11.41
C ASP A 61 16.38 -3.57 10.94
N PHE A 62 15.86 -2.38 11.26
CA PHE A 62 14.55 -1.92 10.83
C PHE A 62 14.41 -1.88 9.30
N TRP A 63 15.42 -1.38 8.60
CA TRP A 63 15.39 -1.30 7.15
C TRP A 63 15.56 -2.66 6.47
N GLU A 64 16.32 -3.58 7.07
CA GLU A 64 16.39 -4.95 6.59
C GLU A 64 15.04 -5.68 6.76
N MET A 65 14.37 -5.50 7.90
CA MET A 65 13.01 -6.00 8.11
C MET A 65 12.02 -5.43 7.08
N ALA A 66 12.06 -4.12 6.83
CA ALA A 66 11.19 -3.47 5.85
C ALA A 66 11.42 -3.99 4.42
N LYS A 67 12.67 -4.25 4.05
CA LYS A 67 13.04 -4.81 2.75
C LYS A 67 12.54 -6.25 2.57
N GLN A 68 12.67 -7.07 3.61
CA GLN A 68 12.13 -8.44 3.61
C GLN A 68 10.60 -8.42 3.51
N LEU A 69 9.95 -7.55 4.27
CA LEU A 69 8.49 -7.37 4.22
C LEU A 69 8.02 -7.01 2.81
N ARG A 70 8.64 -6.00 2.19
CA ARG A 70 8.31 -5.59 0.82
C ARG A 70 8.47 -6.74 -0.18
N GLY A 71 9.58 -7.50 -0.09
CA GLY A 71 9.82 -8.63 -0.99
C GLY A 71 8.70 -9.66 -0.94
N ARG A 72 8.15 -9.91 0.25
CA ARG A 72 7.04 -10.87 0.42
C ARG A 72 5.66 -10.28 0.06
N LEU A 73 5.47 -8.98 0.27
CA LEU A 73 4.22 -8.30 -0.10
C LEU A 73 4.07 -8.13 -1.62
N ALA A 74 5.18 -8.03 -2.37
CA ALA A 74 5.15 -7.91 -3.82
C ALA A 74 4.52 -9.13 -4.52
N ASP A 75 4.57 -10.30 -3.88
CA ASP A 75 4.01 -11.55 -4.41
C ASP A 75 2.51 -11.72 -4.08
N ILE A 76 1.91 -10.80 -3.30
CA ILE A 76 0.51 -10.88 -2.89
C ILE A 76 -0.38 -10.15 -3.89
N ASP A 77 -1.20 -10.92 -4.61
CA ASP A 77 -2.28 -10.37 -5.42
C ASP A 77 -3.47 -9.96 -4.54
N MET A 78 -3.53 -8.66 -4.23
CA MET A 78 -4.57 -8.09 -3.37
C MET A 78 -5.97 -8.24 -3.96
N VAL A 79 -6.12 -8.27 -5.29
CA VAL A 79 -7.43 -8.44 -5.95
C VAL A 79 -7.90 -9.87 -5.75
N ASN A 80 -7.01 -10.83 -5.95
CA ASN A 80 -7.32 -12.24 -5.70
C ASN A 80 -7.67 -12.49 -4.23
N VAL A 81 -6.94 -11.87 -3.29
CA VAL A 81 -7.22 -12.00 -1.85
C VAL A 81 -8.60 -11.47 -1.47
N VAL A 82 -9.05 -10.36 -2.08
CA VAL A 82 -10.33 -9.73 -1.75
C VAL A 82 -11.51 -10.37 -2.49
N CYS A 83 -11.30 -10.87 -3.71
CA CYS A 83 -12.37 -11.30 -4.61
C CYS A 83 -12.54 -12.83 -4.74
N ASN A 84 -11.68 -13.64 -4.09
CA ASN A 84 -11.71 -15.10 -4.27
C ASN A 84 -13.02 -15.78 -3.82
N ASP A 85 -13.83 -15.15 -2.97
CA ASP A 85 -15.05 -15.75 -2.43
C ASP A 85 -16.36 -15.27 -3.12
N THR A 86 -16.28 -14.47 -4.19
CA THR A 86 -17.49 -13.88 -4.80
C THR A 86 -18.27 -14.76 -5.80
N GLU A 87 -17.79 -15.97 -6.14
CA GLU A 87 -18.34 -16.71 -7.30
C GLU A 87 -19.20 -17.96 -7.00
N GLU A 88 -19.48 -18.35 -5.76
CA GLU A 88 -20.39 -19.49 -5.51
C GLU A 88 -21.59 -19.17 -4.60
N LEU A 89 -22.71 -19.84 -4.92
CA LEU A 89 -24.02 -19.84 -4.24
C LEU A 89 -23.97 -19.52 -2.73
N PRO A 90 -25.06 -18.96 -2.14
CA PRO A 90 -25.12 -18.61 -0.72
C PRO A 90 -25.07 -19.86 0.16
N LYS A 91 -23.87 -20.39 0.38
CA LYS A 91 -23.54 -21.31 1.46
C LYS A 91 -23.42 -20.44 2.71
N PRO A 92 -23.99 -20.84 3.86
CA PRO A 92 -23.75 -20.12 5.11
C PRO A 92 -22.24 -20.07 5.33
N PHE A 93 -21.68 -18.86 5.38
CA PHE A 93 -20.26 -18.65 5.64
C PHE A 93 -19.94 -19.28 7.00
N PRO A 94 -19.22 -20.42 7.05
CA PRO A 94 -18.87 -21.01 8.33
C PRO A 94 -17.93 -20.04 9.03
N LEU A 95 -18.34 -19.57 10.22
CA LEU A 95 -17.50 -18.70 11.02
C LEU A 95 -16.17 -19.40 11.28
N HIS A 96 -15.06 -18.78 10.87
CA HIS A 96 -13.74 -19.34 11.11
C HIS A 96 -13.53 -19.52 12.63
N PRO A 97 -12.92 -20.63 13.11
CA PRO A 97 -12.77 -20.89 14.55
C PRO A 97 -12.10 -19.75 15.33
N CYS A 98 -11.19 -19.00 14.69
CA CYS A 98 -10.57 -17.84 15.32
C CYS A 98 -11.53 -16.68 15.63
N LEU A 99 -12.69 -16.62 14.97
CA LEU A 99 -13.70 -15.57 15.19
C LEU A 99 -14.78 -16.02 16.18
N GLN A 100 -14.66 -17.22 16.74
CA GLN A 100 -15.63 -17.75 17.70
C GLN A 100 -15.63 -16.97 19.03
N SER A 101 -14.48 -16.42 19.43
CA SER A 101 -14.34 -15.55 20.59
C SER A 101 -13.15 -14.61 20.44
N THR A 102 -13.14 -13.53 21.22
CA THR A 102 -12.00 -12.59 21.25
C THR A 102 -10.69 -13.27 21.68
N GLU A 103 -10.75 -14.31 22.52
CA GLU A 103 -9.55 -15.03 22.96
C GLU A 103 -8.96 -15.87 21.82
N GLU A 104 -9.81 -16.57 21.05
CA GLU A 104 -9.39 -17.33 19.87
C GLU A 104 -8.81 -16.43 18.78
N GLU A 105 -9.41 -15.25 18.61
CA GLU A 105 -8.94 -14.25 17.66
C GLU A 105 -7.54 -13.78 18.04
N LEU A 106 -7.35 -13.37 19.31
CA LEU A 106 -6.05 -12.96 19.81
C LEU A 106 -5.01 -14.08 19.70
N ARG A 107 -5.39 -15.32 20.01
CA ARG A 107 -4.48 -16.47 19.87
C ARG A 107 -4.05 -16.70 18.43
N PHE A 108 -4.97 -16.55 17.49
CA PHE A 108 -4.66 -16.60 16.06
C PHE A 108 -3.72 -15.47 15.65
N LEU A 109 -3.97 -14.23 16.08
CA LEU A 109 -3.09 -13.10 15.81
C LEU A 109 -1.69 -13.28 16.41
N HIS A 110 -1.57 -13.89 17.59
CA HIS A 110 -0.27 -14.29 18.16
C HIS A 110 0.47 -15.29 17.26
N CYS A 111 -0.24 -16.25 16.68
CA CYS A 111 0.36 -17.18 15.72
C CYS A 111 0.85 -16.45 14.45
N CYS A 112 0.04 -15.54 13.91
CA CYS A 112 0.44 -14.69 12.78
C CYS A 112 1.68 -13.84 13.13
N ALA A 113 1.69 -13.19 14.29
CA ALA A 113 2.83 -12.40 14.75
C ALA A 113 4.10 -13.26 14.91
N ARG A 114 3.99 -14.48 15.44
CA ARG A 114 5.12 -15.42 15.52
C ARG A 114 5.70 -15.74 14.15
N LEU A 115 4.84 -15.99 13.16
CA LEU A 115 5.27 -16.24 11.79
C LEU A 115 5.93 -15.02 11.16
N LEU A 116 5.34 -13.83 11.34
CA LEU A 116 5.92 -12.57 10.87
C LEU A 116 7.30 -12.33 11.47
N ILE A 117 7.46 -12.50 12.77
CA ILE A 117 8.73 -12.37 13.48
C ILE A 117 9.78 -13.35 12.93
N LEU A 118 9.40 -14.61 12.69
CA LEU A 118 10.30 -15.59 12.09
C LEU A 118 10.69 -15.27 10.64
N CYS A 119 9.81 -14.64 9.89
CA CYS A 119 10.05 -14.31 8.49
C CYS A 119 10.76 -12.96 8.27
N LEU A 120 10.69 -12.06 9.25
CA LEU A 120 11.18 -10.69 9.11
C LEU A 120 12.45 -10.41 9.93
N LEU A 121 12.63 -11.03 11.12
CA LEU A 121 13.82 -10.73 11.91
C LEU A 121 15.11 -11.27 11.26
N PRO A 122 16.21 -10.52 11.34
CA PRO A 122 17.54 -11.06 11.06
C PRO A 122 17.82 -12.34 11.87
N THR A 123 18.48 -13.30 11.24
CA THR A 123 18.77 -14.63 11.83
C THR A 123 19.60 -14.57 13.12
N ARG A 124 20.30 -13.45 13.35
CA ARG A 124 21.10 -13.19 14.55
C ARG A 124 20.20 -12.95 15.77
N ASP A 125 19.12 -12.18 15.60
CA ASP A 125 18.20 -11.78 16.66
C ASP A 125 17.04 -12.75 16.85
N ALA A 126 16.70 -13.52 15.81
CA ALA A 126 15.69 -14.59 15.86
C ALA A 126 15.99 -15.69 16.89
N ARG A 127 17.24 -15.79 17.38
CA ARG A 127 17.64 -16.76 18.41
C ARG A 127 17.27 -16.32 19.83
N SER A 128 17.06 -15.02 20.06
CA SER A 128 16.68 -14.51 21.38
C SER A 128 15.23 -14.87 21.70
N TYR A 129 15.01 -15.68 22.75
CA TYR A 129 13.67 -16.06 23.17
C TYR A 129 12.88 -14.86 23.72
N SER A 130 13.49 -14.08 24.63
CA SER A 130 12.83 -12.94 25.26
C SER A 130 12.43 -11.87 24.25
N LEU A 131 13.31 -11.56 23.28
CA LEU A 131 13.00 -10.60 22.23
C LEU A 131 11.81 -11.05 21.39
N ARG A 132 11.78 -12.33 20.98
CA ARG A 132 10.66 -12.88 20.21
C ARG A 132 9.34 -12.79 20.97
N VAL A 133 9.32 -13.14 22.26
CA VAL A 133 8.10 -13.07 23.07
C VAL A 133 7.58 -11.63 23.15
N VAL A 134 8.46 -10.67 23.46
CA VAL A 134 8.07 -9.25 23.55
C VAL A 134 7.59 -8.71 22.21
N LEU A 135 8.32 -9.00 21.12
CA LEU A 135 7.92 -8.52 19.80
C LEU A 135 6.62 -9.15 19.31
N VAL A 136 6.39 -10.43 19.58
CA VAL A 136 5.11 -11.09 19.28
C VAL A 136 3.97 -10.40 20.02
N GLU A 137 4.14 -10.11 21.31
CA GLU A 137 3.13 -9.42 22.12
C GLU A 137 2.82 -8.03 21.56
N VAL A 138 3.87 -7.24 21.28
CA VAL A 138 3.72 -5.88 20.74
C VAL A 138 3.09 -5.89 19.36
N ILE A 139 3.55 -6.74 18.43
CA ILE A 139 2.97 -6.83 17.09
C ILE A 139 1.51 -7.26 17.17
N THR A 140 1.18 -8.23 18.01
CA THR A 140 -0.20 -8.71 18.14
C THR A 140 -1.12 -7.59 18.66
N THR A 141 -0.73 -6.95 19.75
CA THR A 141 -1.60 -6.00 20.47
C THR A 141 -1.59 -4.59 19.91
N LYS A 142 -0.48 -4.14 19.32
CA LYS A 142 -0.30 -2.75 18.85
C LYS A 142 -0.38 -2.60 17.34
N VAL A 143 -0.27 -3.69 16.58
CA VAL A 143 -0.26 -3.64 15.12
C VAL A 143 -1.39 -4.48 14.54
N LEU A 144 -1.37 -5.80 14.74
CA LEU A 144 -2.30 -6.71 14.08
C LEU A 144 -3.74 -6.53 14.55
N LYS A 145 -3.99 -6.48 15.87
CA LYS A 145 -5.36 -6.35 16.39
C LYS A 145 -6.01 -5.03 15.95
N PRO A 146 -5.37 -3.85 16.11
CA PRO A 146 -5.93 -2.60 15.58
C PRO A 146 -6.09 -2.61 14.05
N LEU A 147 -5.15 -3.23 13.32
CA LEU A 147 -5.24 -3.33 11.86
C LEU A 147 -6.45 -4.16 11.43
N VAL A 148 -6.68 -5.30 12.06
CA VAL A 148 -7.86 -6.15 11.79
C VAL A 148 -9.15 -5.42 12.12
N GLU A 149 -9.20 -4.66 13.23
CA GLU A 149 -10.37 -3.85 13.59
C GLU A 149 -10.67 -2.78 12.54
N VAL A 150 -9.66 -2.08 12.03
CA VAL A 150 -9.82 -1.06 10.98
C VAL A 150 -10.22 -1.69 9.65
N LEU A 151 -9.59 -2.78 9.25
CA LEU A 151 -9.90 -3.44 7.97
C LEU A 151 -11.25 -4.15 7.98
N SER A 152 -11.74 -4.55 9.15
CA SER A 152 -13.05 -5.17 9.32
C SER A 152 -14.17 -4.15 9.54
N ASP A 153 -13.84 -2.86 9.72
CA ASP A 153 -14.83 -1.81 9.87
C ASP A 153 -15.53 -1.54 8.52
N PRO A 154 -16.85 -1.75 8.43
CA PRO A 154 -17.58 -1.52 7.19
C PRO A 154 -17.48 -0.08 6.70
N ASP A 155 -17.41 0.91 7.60
CA ASP A 155 -17.30 2.31 7.21
C ASP A 155 -15.93 2.60 6.58
N PHE A 156 -14.85 2.05 7.16
CA PHE A 156 -13.51 2.13 6.57
C PHE A 156 -13.46 1.48 5.18
N LEU A 157 -13.99 0.25 5.03
CA LEU A 157 -14.05 -0.44 3.74
C LEU A 157 -14.83 0.35 2.70
N ASN A 158 -16.01 0.85 3.07
CA ASN A 158 -16.85 1.66 2.17
C ASN A 158 -16.12 2.94 1.73
N ARG A 159 -15.47 3.66 2.66
CA ARG A 159 -14.68 4.85 2.33
C ARG A 159 -13.49 4.55 1.43
N MET A 160 -12.80 3.43 1.68
CA MET A 160 -11.71 2.97 0.83
C MET A 160 -12.20 2.69 -0.60
N LEU A 161 -13.30 1.96 -0.75
CA LEU A 161 -13.91 1.68 -2.06
C LEU A 161 -14.33 2.96 -2.78
N LEU A 162 -15.00 3.87 -2.09
CA LEU A 162 -15.39 5.18 -2.64
C LEU A 162 -14.17 5.97 -3.11
N SER A 163 -13.11 6.05 -2.31
CA SER A 163 -11.88 6.73 -2.69
C SER A 163 -11.23 6.14 -3.93
N GLN A 164 -11.27 4.80 -4.08
CA GLN A 164 -10.72 4.15 -5.27
C GLN A 164 -11.59 4.37 -6.51
N LEU A 165 -12.92 4.38 -6.35
CA LEU A 165 -13.85 4.71 -7.44
C LEU A 165 -13.68 6.15 -7.90
N GLU A 166 -13.61 7.11 -6.98
CA GLU A 166 -13.35 8.52 -7.28
C GLU A 166 -11.99 8.71 -7.96
N HIS A 167 -10.94 8.05 -7.48
CA HIS A 167 -9.62 8.11 -8.11
C HIS A 167 -9.66 7.59 -9.55
N ARG A 168 -10.33 6.45 -9.77
CA ARG A 168 -10.52 5.86 -11.11
C ARG A 168 -11.32 6.78 -12.02
N GLU A 169 -12.37 7.42 -11.51
CA GLU A 169 -13.17 8.38 -12.26
C GLU A 169 -12.35 9.60 -12.69
N GLN A 170 -11.53 10.16 -11.79
CA GLN A 170 -10.64 11.27 -12.09
C GLN A 170 -9.60 10.93 -13.18
N LEU A 171 -8.97 9.76 -13.09
CA LEU A 171 -8.04 9.28 -14.11
C LEU A 171 -8.73 9.12 -15.46
N ASN A 172 -9.94 8.55 -15.48
CA ASN A 172 -10.71 8.37 -16.70
C ASN A 172 -11.11 9.71 -17.34
N GLU A 173 -11.54 10.69 -16.53
CA GLU A 173 -11.86 12.04 -17.01
C GLU A 173 -10.61 12.77 -17.53
N HIS A 174 -9.46 12.62 -16.86
CA HIS A 174 -8.19 13.17 -17.35
C HIS A 174 -7.82 12.58 -18.73
N HIS A 175 -7.89 11.26 -18.85
CA HIS A 175 -7.61 10.56 -20.10
C HIS A 175 -8.59 10.94 -21.22
N LYS A 176 -9.89 11.05 -20.91
CA LYS A 176 -10.93 11.49 -21.86
C LYS A 176 -10.69 12.91 -22.35
N LYS A 177 -10.28 13.83 -21.47
CA LYS A 177 -9.93 15.20 -21.86
C LYS A 177 -8.67 15.23 -22.72
N ALA A 178 -7.63 14.48 -22.33
CA ALA A 178 -6.39 14.38 -23.11
C ALA A 178 -6.65 13.84 -24.53
N TYR A 179 -7.57 12.87 -24.68
CA TYR A 179 -8.03 12.38 -25.98
C TYR A 179 -8.84 13.44 -26.76
N THR A 180 -9.93 13.93 -26.17
CA THR A 180 -10.92 14.81 -26.85
C THR A 180 -10.29 16.12 -27.31
N TYR A 181 -9.34 16.64 -26.55
CA TYR A 181 -8.71 17.93 -26.77
C TYR A 181 -7.25 17.82 -27.21
N ALA A 182 -6.83 16.66 -27.76
CA ALA A 182 -5.50 16.51 -28.31
C ALA A 182 -5.28 17.56 -29.44
N PRO A 183 -4.26 18.43 -29.31
CA PRO A 183 -4.09 19.57 -30.22
C PRO A 183 -3.55 19.16 -31.61
N SER A 184 -2.96 17.98 -31.72
CA SER A 184 -2.43 17.44 -32.96
C SER A 184 -2.44 15.91 -32.94
N TYR A 185 -2.35 15.30 -34.13
CA TYR A 185 -2.18 13.85 -34.27
C TYR A 185 -0.92 13.34 -33.53
N GLU A 186 0.18 14.12 -33.56
CA GLU A 186 1.44 13.74 -32.92
C GLU A 186 1.30 13.66 -31.39
N GLU A 187 0.63 14.65 -30.76
CA GLU A 187 0.38 14.62 -29.32
C GLU A 187 -0.59 13.50 -28.93
N PHE A 188 -1.53 13.14 -29.81
CA PHE A 188 -2.39 11.98 -29.62
C PHE A 188 -1.61 10.65 -29.65
N ILE A 189 -0.70 10.47 -30.62
CA ILE A 189 0.18 9.29 -30.67
C ILE A 189 1.13 9.24 -29.47
N LYS A 190 1.61 10.40 -29.02
CA LYS A 190 2.41 10.53 -27.80
C LYS A 190 1.64 10.13 -26.54
N LEU A 191 0.35 10.49 -26.43
CA LEU A 191 -0.54 10.04 -25.35
C LEU A 191 -0.64 8.50 -25.32
N ILE A 192 -0.83 7.87 -26.49
CA ILE A 192 -0.92 6.41 -26.60
C ILE A 192 0.41 5.74 -26.23
N SER A 193 1.51 6.23 -26.80
CA SER A 193 2.83 5.63 -26.65
C SER A 193 3.45 5.83 -25.26
N SER A 194 3.04 6.88 -24.54
CA SER A 194 3.48 7.14 -23.17
C SER A 194 2.57 6.52 -22.09
N SER A 195 1.38 6.03 -22.45
CA SER A 195 0.45 5.42 -21.50
C SER A 195 0.85 3.99 -21.15
N SER A 196 0.99 3.72 -19.85
CA SER A 196 1.17 2.36 -19.29
C SER A 196 -0.15 1.70 -18.88
N ASP A 197 -1.27 2.43 -18.91
CA ASP A 197 -2.59 1.93 -18.54
C ASP A 197 -3.21 1.14 -19.71
N ILE A 198 -3.15 -0.18 -19.63
CA ILE A 198 -3.64 -1.10 -20.67
C ILE A 198 -5.17 -1.01 -20.82
N ASP A 199 -5.91 -0.80 -19.74
CA ASP A 199 -7.37 -0.77 -19.80
C ASP A 199 -7.87 0.54 -20.40
N PHE A 200 -7.20 1.65 -20.09
CA PHE A 200 -7.40 2.90 -20.83
C PHE A 200 -7.16 2.71 -22.33
N LEU A 201 -6.05 2.08 -22.74
CA LEU A 201 -5.77 1.86 -24.17
C LEU A 201 -6.82 0.98 -24.86
N LYS A 202 -7.36 -0.04 -24.18
CA LYS A 202 -8.48 -0.86 -24.69
C LYS A 202 -9.74 -0.02 -24.87
N GLN A 203 -10.09 0.80 -23.87
CA GLN A 203 -11.25 1.70 -23.90
C GLN A 203 -11.12 2.72 -25.04
N LEU A 204 -9.94 3.33 -25.19
CA LEU A 204 -9.63 4.29 -26.24
C LEU A 204 -9.78 3.66 -27.62
N ARG A 205 -9.22 2.47 -27.84
CA ARG A 205 -9.38 1.71 -29.08
C ARG A 205 -10.84 1.46 -29.41
N TYR A 206 -11.63 1.02 -28.43
CA TYR A 206 -13.06 0.78 -28.62
C TYR A 206 -13.78 2.07 -29.05
N GLN A 207 -13.53 3.18 -28.36
CA GLN A 207 -14.13 4.47 -28.66
C GLN A 207 -13.84 4.94 -30.09
N ILE A 208 -12.58 4.86 -30.52
CA ILE A 208 -12.16 5.23 -31.89
C ILE A 208 -12.90 4.38 -32.93
N VAL A 209 -12.99 3.06 -32.70
CA VAL A 209 -13.70 2.15 -33.62
C VAL A 209 -15.19 2.53 -33.70
N VAL A 210 -15.83 2.81 -32.58
CA VAL A 210 -17.24 3.25 -32.54
C VAL A 210 -17.44 4.56 -33.30
N GLU A 211 -16.58 5.56 -33.09
CA GLU A 211 -16.66 6.85 -33.78
C GLU A 211 -16.48 6.70 -35.30
N ILE A 212 -15.53 5.85 -35.74
CA ILE A 212 -15.34 5.53 -37.16
C ILE A 212 -16.60 4.86 -37.74
N ILE A 213 -17.18 3.87 -37.03
CA ILE A 213 -18.41 3.18 -37.48
C ILE A 213 -19.56 4.18 -37.58
N GLN A 214 -19.74 5.07 -36.61
CA GLN A 214 -20.79 6.08 -36.63
C GLN A 214 -20.61 7.05 -37.80
N ALA A 215 -19.40 7.59 -38.00
CA ALA A 215 -19.10 8.51 -39.09
C ALA A 215 -19.31 7.85 -40.48
N THR A 216 -18.93 6.58 -40.62
CA THR A 216 -19.09 5.82 -41.87
C THR A 216 -20.54 5.39 -42.12
N THR A 217 -21.31 5.09 -41.07
CA THR A 217 -22.75 4.77 -41.17
C THR A 217 -23.57 6.00 -41.56
N ILE A 218 -23.24 7.17 -41.01
CA ILE A 218 -23.90 8.44 -41.37
C ILE A 218 -23.58 8.86 -42.81
N SER A 219 -22.35 8.63 -43.28
CA SER A 219 -21.94 8.91 -44.65
C SER A 219 -22.60 7.99 -45.70
N SER A 220 -22.97 6.77 -45.32
CA SER A 220 -23.63 5.80 -46.20
C SER A 220 -25.16 5.89 -46.22
N LEU A 221 -25.76 6.77 -45.38
CA LEU A 221 -27.20 7.06 -45.41
C LEU A 221 -27.53 7.78 -46.73
N PRO A 222 -28.39 7.21 -47.60
CA PRO A 222 -28.67 7.80 -48.89
C PRO A 222 -29.25 9.21 -48.68
N GLN A 223 -28.59 10.21 -49.27
CA GLN A 223 -29.12 11.56 -49.36
C GLN A 223 -30.50 11.48 -50.03
N LEU A 224 -31.57 11.46 -49.25
CA LEU A 224 -32.93 11.69 -49.71
C LEU A 224 -32.96 13.12 -50.24
N LYS A 225 -32.57 13.26 -51.51
CA LYS A 225 -32.63 14.47 -52.30
C LYS A 225 -34.03 15.04 -52.12
N LYS A 226 -34.11 16.29 -51.64
CA LYS A 226 -35.27 17.17 -51.76
C LYS A 226 -35.85 16.99 -53.16
N GLN A 227 -37.01 16.33 -53.26
CA GLN A 227 -37.82 16.39 -54.47
C GLN A 227 -38.37 17.81 -54.58
N LYS A 228 -38.12 18.42 -55.75
CA LYS A 228 -38.64 19.72 -56.17
C LYS A 228 -40.15 19.71 -56.27
#